data_AF-A0A5E4ICS8-F1
#
_entry.id   AF-A0A5E4ICS8-F1
#
_cell.length_a   1.000
_cell.length_b   1.000
_cell.length_c   1.000
_cell.angle_alpha   90.00
_cell.angle_beta   90.00
_cell.angle_gamma   90.00
#
_symmetry.space_group_name_H-M   'P 1'
#
loop_
_entity.id
_entity.type
_entity.pdbx_description
1 polymer ?
#
loop_
_entity_poly.entity_id
_entity_poly.type
_entity_poly.pdbx_seq_one_letter_code
_entity_poly.pdbx_strand_id
1 'polypeptide(L)'
;MNLKNLDKIQTKLESITRKWWLFLLIIITQFIPLYTSKGVDLTKIGELTSAILGKDGLIYSYPVIYPIFKITPIILIFSIFFFRNRVTRLLSIYAAITYVLFAFLQNIAITNEYGLGIVTSNLVAICIVAAFWFWEALTQKNDFTAQKQPRWKYWVIPFAFLAFWYPANPNTYMPDFNPLYLFSNAAGLFFCMMTPVYLAILTFYYPRVNIATLRVTSFVGLILAFYNILVNFVMFPDQLWWNGILHIPLITISIYAFALSFLKMSRVETK
;
A
#
# COMPACT_ATOMS: atom_id res chain seq x y z
N MET A 1 -6.57 16.88 22.15
CA MET A 1 -5.16 17.25 21.87
C MET A 1 -5.14 18.65 21.26
N ASN A 2 -4.30 19.56 21.75
CA ASN A 2 -4.27 20.95 21.25
C ASN A 2 -3.66 21.02 19.83
N LEU A 3 -4.23 21.83 18.92
CA LEU A 3 -3.75 22.03 17.55
C LEU A 3 -2.25 22.36 17.49
N LYS A 4 -1.75 23.21 18.41
CA LYS A 4 -0.33 23.53 18.50
C LYS A 4 0.56 22.31 18.75
N ASN A 5 0.07 21.33 19.51
CA ASN A 5 0.82 20.09 19.78
C ASN A 5 0.84 19.17 18.56
N LEU A 6 -0.26 19.11 17.80
CA LEU A 6 -0.34 18.33 16.56
C LEU A 6 0.64 18.87 15.51
N ASP A 7 0.69 20.20 15.32
CA ASP A 7 1.63 20.82 14.37
C ASP A 7 3.09 20.62 14.74
N LYS A 8 3.40 20.68 16.04
CA LYS A 8 4.76 20.40 16.56
C LYS A 8 5.17 18.96 16.26
N ILE A 9 4.28 18.00 16.48
CA ILE A 9 4.54 16.59 16.19
C ILE A 9 4.66 16.36 14.69
N GLN A 10 3.79 16.96 13.87
CA GLN A 10 3.88 16.86 12.41
C GLN A 10 5.24 17.35 11.91
N THR A 11 5.67 18.53 12.35
CA THR A 11 6.99 19.09 11.98
C THR A 11 8.12 18.14 12.38
N LYS A 12 8.02 17.54 13.57
CA LYS A 12 8.99 16.56 14.05
C LYS A 12 8.98 15.28 13.21
N LEU A 13 7.80 14.76 12.84
CA LEU A 13 7.66 13.58 11.98
C LEU A 13 8.22 13.83 10.59
N GLU A 14 7.94 14.98 9.97
CA GLU A 14 8.50 15.35 8.68
C GLU A 14 10.03 15.44 8.72
N SER A 15 10.59 15.99 9.81
CA SER A 15 12.03 16.06 10.04
C SER A 15 12.66 14.69 10.25
N ILE A 16 12.07 13.84 11.10
CA ILE A 16 12.56 12.47 11.36
C ILE A 16 12.50 11.64 10.09
N THR A 17 11.38 11.68 9.37
CA THR A 17 11.19 10.92 8.13
C THR A 17 12.10 11.40 6.99
N ARG A 18 12.78 12.54 7.11
CA ARG A 18 13.83 12.94 6.15
C ARG A 18 15.17 12.26 6.41
N LYS A 19 15.40 11.73 7.61
CA LYS A 19 16.71 11.18 8.00
C LYS A 19 16.88 9.77 7.47
N TRP A 20 18.05 9.49 6.89
CA TRP A 20 18.37 8.20 6.27
C TRP A 20 18.23 7.02 7.25
N TRP A 21 18.56 7.21 8.53
CA TRP A 21 18.54 6.15 9.54
C TRP A 21 17.13 5.60 9.79
N LEU A 22 16.06 6.36 9.56
CA LEU A 22 14.71 5.83 9.69
C LEU A 22 14.46 4.71 8.66
N PHE A 23 14.95 4.90 7.44
CA PHE A 23 14.83 3.88 6.39
C PHE A 23 15.66 2.65 6.71
N LEU A 24 16.84 2.84 7.31
CA LEU A 24 17.63 1.72 7.83
C LEU A 24 16.83 0.93 8.88
N LEU A 25 16.15 1.60 9.82
CA LEU A 25 15.31 0.90 10.81
C LEU A 25 14.17 0.12 10.15
N ILE A 26 13.49 0.68 9.14
CA ILE A 26 12.44 -0.02 8.40
C ILE A 26 13.00 -1.19 7.58
N ILE A 27 14.23 -1.08 7.08
CA ILE A 27 14.94 -2.19 6.43
C ILE A 27 15.27 -3.28 7.47
N ILE A 28 15.70 -2.91 8.67
CA ILE A 28 16.00 -3.85 9.75
C ILE A 28 14.74 -4.67 10.12
N THR A 29 13.54 -4.08 10.05
CA THR A 29 12.31 -4.86 10.30
C THR A 29 12.07 -5.97 9.28
N GLN A 30 12.71 -5.93 8.10
CA GLN A 30 12.60 -6.99 7.09
C GLN A 30 13.33 -8.27 7.50
N PHE A 31 14.24 -8.19 8.48
CA PHE A 31 14.99 -9.33 9.00
C PHE A 31 14.30 -9.98 10.20
N ILE A 32 13.11 -9.53 10.60
CA ILE A 32 12.32 -10.19 11.63
C ILE A 32 11.88 -11.55 11.06
N PRO A 33 12.21 -12.68 11.73
CA PRO A 33 11.90 -13.99 11.21
C PRO A 33 10.39 -14.22 11.23
N LEU A 34 9.93 -14.98 10.24
CA LEU A 34 8.57 -15.46 10.17
C LEU A 34 8.21 -16.25 11.44
N TYR A 35 7.00 -16.04 11.97
CA TYR A 35 6.53 -16.78 13.14
C TYR A 35 5.66 -17.96 12.72
N THR A 36 5.86 -19.11 13.37
CA THR A 36 5.00 -20.28 13.24
C THR A 36 4.74 -20.94 14.60
N SER A 37 3.54 -21.49 14.76
CA SER A 37 3.18 -22.25 15.98
C SER A 37 3.73 -23.68 15.99
N LYS A 38 3.87 -24.31 14.81
CA LYS A 38 4.54 -25.61 14.65
C LYS A 38 5.88 -25.30 13.98
N GLY A 39 6.99 -25.60 14.65
CA GLY A 39 8.34 -25.24 14.19
C GLY A 39 8.60 -25.67 12.74
N VAL A 40 9.42 -24.88 12.03
CA VAL A 40 9.63 -25.04 10.59
C VAL A 40 11.11 -25.09 10.27
N ASP A 41 11.46 -25.99 9.36
CA ASP A 41 12.80 -26.04 8.76
C ASP A 41 13.04 -24.78 7.91
N LEU A 42 14.19 -24.13 8.11
CA LEU A 42 14.59 -22.93 7.38
C LEU A 42 14.59 -23.13 5.86
N THR A 43 14.75 -24.37 5.39
CA THR A 43 14.69 -24.73 3.97
C THR A 43 13.31 -24.51 3.34
N LYS A 44 12.23 -24.56 4.14
CA LYS A 44 10.83 -24.42 3.69
C LYS A 44 10.24 -23.01 3.85
N ILE A 45 11.05 -22.02 4.24
CA ILE A 45 10.55 -20.64 4.48
C ILE A 45 9.86 -20.05 3.25
N GLY A 46 10.35 -20.33 2.05
CA GLY A 46 9.76 -19.84 0.80
C GLY A 46 8.35 -20.41 0.55
N GLU A 47 8.18 -21.71 0.75
CA GLU A 47 6.89 -22.40 0.62
C GLU A 47 5.89 -21.89 1.65
N LEU A 48 6.33 -21.77 2.90
CA LEU A 48 5.52 -21.24 3.99
C LEU A 48 5.09 -19.78 3.76
N THR A 49 6.00 -18.93 3.29
CA THR A 49 5.66 -17.54 2.94
C THR A 49 4.63 -17.51 1.82
N SER A 50 4.78 -18.39 0.83
CA SER A 50 3.84 -18.53 -0.29
C SER A 50 2.48 -19.06 0.16
N ALA A 51 2.44 -19.97 1.13
CA ALA A 51 1.21 -20.46 1.73
C ALA A 51 0.47 -19.35 2.49
N ILE A 52 1.18 -18.61 3.34
CA ILE A 52 0.59 -17.53 4.16
C ILE A 52 0.05 -16.39 3.28
N LEU A 53 0.83 -15.94 2.30
CA LEU A 53 0.42 -14.86 1.40
C LEU A 53 -0.53 -15.33 0.27
N GLY A 54 -0.61 -16.65 0.07
CA GLY A 54 -1.44 -17.32 -0.91
C GLY A 54 -2.81 -17.69 -0.34
N LYS A 55 -3.42 -18.76 -0.91
CA LYS A 55 -4.82 -19.13 -0.64
C LYS A 55 -5.13 -19.48 0.82
N ASP A 56 -4.12 -19.79 1.64
CA ASP A 56 -4.32 -20.09 3.07
C ASP A 56 -4.36 -18.84 3.96
N GLY A 57 -4.05 -17.67 3.41
CA GLY A 57 -4.15 -16.40 4.11
C GLY A 57 -5.60 -16.10 4.55
N LEU A 58 -5.76 -15.50 5.73
CA LEU A 58 -7.08 -15.17 6.28
C LEU A 58 -7.94 -14.31 5.35
N ILE A 59 -7.32 -13.55 4.45
CA ILE A 59 -7.98 -12.78 3.40
C ILE A 59 -8.88 -13.64 2.49
N TYR A 60 -8.53 -14.92 2.26
CA TYR A 60 -9.30 -15.84 1.42
C TYR A 60 -10.45 -16.53 2.15
N SER A 61 -10.48 -16.46 3.49
CA SER A 61 -11.57 -17.00 4.30
C SER A 61 -12.85 -16.16 4.26
N TYR A 62 -12.78 -14.92 3.76
CA TYR A 62 -13.91 -13.97 3.75
C TYR A 62 -14.15 -13.37 2.35
N PRO A 63 -14.50 -14.14 1.32
CA PRO A 63 -14.73 -13.60 -0.02
C PRO A 63 -15.92 -12.63 -0.08
N VAL A 64 -16.88 -12.75 0.85
CA VAL A 64 -18.07 -11.89 0.91
C VAL A 64 -17.75 -10.40 1.12
N ILE A 65 -16.58 -10.08 1.70
CA ILE A 65 -16.18 -8.69 1.93
C ILE A 65 -15.46 -8.05 0.73
N TYR A 66 -15.04 -8.82 -0.28
CA TYR A 66 -14.29 -8.28 -1.42
C TYR A 66 -15.02 -7.13 -2.14
N PRO A 67 -16.33 -7.24 -2.44
CA PRO A 67 -17.04 -6.15 -3.10
C PRO A 67 -17.03 -4.86 -2.26
N ILE A 68 -17.07 -4.95 -0.93
CA ILE A 68 -17.03 -3.78 -0.05
C ILE A 68 -15.71 -3.02 -0.24
N PHE A 69 -14.58 -3.74 -0.24
CA PHE A 69 -13.25 -3.14 -0.40
C PHE A 69 -12.91 -2.77 -1.85
N LYS A 70 -13.72 -3.17 -2.81
CA LYS A 70 -13.66 -2.69 -4.20
C LYS A 70 -14.54 -1.45 -4.42
N ILE A 71 -15.76 -1.47 -3.94
CA ILE A 71 -16.74 -0.39 -4.16
C ILE A 71 -16.39 0.84 -3.30
N THR A 72 -15.97 0.65 -2.05
CA THR A 72 -15.70 1.78 -1.13
C THR A 72 -14.60 2.72 -1.62
N PRO A 73 -13.41 2.25 -2.09
CA PRO A 73 -12.40 3.14 -2.66
C PRO A 73 -12.90 3.92 -3.86
N ILE A 74 -13.69 3.29 -4.74
CA ILE A 74 -14.27 3.96 -5.91
C ILE A 74 -15.16 5.12 -5.45
N ILE A 75 -16.09 4.86 -4.52
CA ILE A 75 -16.96 5.89 -3.94
C ILE A 75 -16.14 7.01 -3.31
N LEU A 76 -15.10 6.69 -2.53
CA LEU A 76 -14.25 7.68 -1.89
C LEU A 76 -13.49 8.53 -2.91
N ILE A 77 -12.92 7.92 -3.94
CA ILE A 77 -12.22 8.63 -5.02
C ILE A 77 -13.17 9.57 -5.76
N PHE A 78 -14.35 9.11 -6.16
CA PHE A 78 -15.39 9.96 -6.76
C PHE A 78 -15.80 11.10 -5.81
N SER A 79 -15.95 10.79 -4.52
CA SER A 79 -16.31 11.78 -3.51
C SER A 79 -15.25 12.87 -3.34
N ILE A 80 -13.95 12.59 -3.57
CA ILE A 80 -12.91 13.62 -3.55
C ILE A 80 -13.14 14.63 -4.68
N PHE A 81 -13.54 14.19 -5.88
CA PHE A 81 -13.81 15.08 -7.00
C PHE A 81 -14.97 16.06 -6.71
N PHE A 82 -16.03 15.60 -6.04
CA PHE A 82 -17.21 16.42 -5.73
C PHE A 82 -17.07 17.23 -4.44
N PHE A 83 -16.54 16.62 -3.37
CA PHE A 83 -16.55 17.18 -2.02
C PHE A 83 -15.18 17.65 -1.52
N ARG A 84 -14.10 17.39 -2.27
CA ARG A 84 -12.74 17.88 -2.00
C ARG A 84 -12.30 17.59 -0.56
N ASN A 85 -11.93 18.62 0.19
CA ASN A 85 -11.38 18.48 1.55
C ASN A 85 -12.37 17.95 2.60
N ARG A 86 -13.68 17.96 2.31
CA ARG A 86 -14.68 17.43 3.26
C ARG A 86 -14.53 15.93 3.49
N VAL A 87 -14.01 15.20 2.50
CA VAL A 87 -13.87 13.74 2.54
C VAL A 87 -12.45 13.27 2.84
N THR A 88 -11.48 14.18 2.94
CA THR A 88 -10.08 13.86 3.23
C THR A 88 -9.94 13.00 4.49
N ARG A 89 -10.63 13.37 5.57
CA ARG A 89 -10.57 12.61 6.83
C ARG A 89 -11.11 11.20 6.67
N LEU A 90 -12.21 11.05 5.94
CA LEU A 90 -12.84 9.75 5.70
C LEU A 90 -11.91 8.86 4.87
N LEU A 91 -11.27 9.39 3.82
CA LEU A 91 -10.26 8.68 3.06
C LEU A 91 -9.09 8.24 3.95
N SER A 92 -8.58 9.13 4.80
CA SER A 92 -7.44 8.81 5.66
C SER A 92 -7.78 7.74 6.70
N ILE A 93 -8.98 7.78 7.28
CA ILE A 93 -9.49 6.73 8.19
C ILE A 93 -9.64 5.41 7.44
N TYR A 94 -10.25 5.44 6.25
CA TYR A 94 -10.41 4.26 5.41
C TYR A 94 -9.05 3.64 5.10
N ALA A 95 -8.11 4.42 4.58
CA ALA A 95 -6.76 3.97 4.29
C ALA A 95 -6.08 3.37 5.53
N ALA A 96 -6.14 4.04 6.69
CA ALA A 96 -5.59 3.53 7.94
C ALA A 96 -6.17 2.16 8.33
N ILE A 97 -7.50 2.02 8.31
CA ILE A 97 -8.19 0.77 8.61
C ILE A 97 -7.81 -0.30 7.59
N THR A 98 -7.79 0.02 6.29
CA THR A 98 -7.40 -0.95 5.27
C THR A 98 -5.95 -1.41 5.44
N TYR A 99 -5.01 -0.53 5.81
CA TYR A 99 -3.64 -0.94 6.10
C TYR A 99 -3.54 -1.87 7.31
N VAL A 100 -4.34 -1.65 8.36
CA VAL A 100 -4.47 -2.63 9.45
C VAL A 100 -4.97 -3.97 8.90
N LEU A 101 -6.04 -3.96 8.10
CA LEU A 101 -6.57 -5.18 7.51
C LEU A 101 -5.55 -5.88 6.61
N PHE A 102 -4.75 -5.14 5.82
CA PHE A 102 -3.68 -5.73 5.01
C PHE A 102 -2.62 -6.38 5.90
N ALA A 103 -2.23 -5.72 7.00
CA ALA A 103 -1.23 -6.25 7.93
C ALA A 103 -1.69 -7.59 8.53
N PHE A 104 -2.95 -7.71 8.93
CA PHE A 104 -3.45 -8.91 9.62
C PHE A 104 -4.05 -9.97 8.67
N LEU A 105 -4.87 -9.59 7.70
CA LEU A 105 -5.56 -10.55 6.82
C LEU A 105 -4.62 -11.16 5.78
N GLN A 106 -3.67 -10.38 5.24
CA GLN A 106 -2.77 -10.85 4.18
C GLN A 106 -1.55 -11.61 4.75
N ASN A 107 -1.11 -11.31 5.98
CA ASN A 107 0.14 -11.83 6.53
C ASN A 107 -0.06 -12.86 7.65
N ILE A 108 -1.29 -13.32 7.88
CA ILE A 108 -1.61 -14.37 8.85
C ILE A 108 -2.38 -15.47 8.13
N ALA A 109 -1.99 -16.72 8.37
CA ALA A 109 -2.69 -17.91 7.90
C ALA A 109 -2.73 -18.97 9.00
N ILE A 110 -3.74 -19.84 8.93
CA ILE A 110 -3.82 -21.04 9.77
C ILE A 110 -3.79 -22.23 8.83
N THR A 111 -2.70 -22.99 8.87
CA THR A 111 -2.46 -24.14 7.99
C THR A 111 -2.37 -25.43 8.79
N ASN A 112 -2.67 -26.56 8.14
CA ASN A 112 -2.54 -27.86 8.80
C ASN A 112 -1.07 -28.20 9.09
N GLU A 113 -0.17 -27.90 8.15
CA GLU A 113 1.27 -28.21 8.22
C GLU A 113 1.99 -27.34 9.27
N TYR A 114 1.75 -26.03 9.28
CA TYR A 114 2.54 -25.07 10.08
C TYR A 114 1.76 -24.44 11.25
N GLY A 115 0.46 -24.74 11.37
CA GLY A 115 -0.44 -24.11 12.32
C GLY A 115 -0.62 -22.61 12.01
N LEU A 116 -0.61 -21.77 13.05
CA LEU A 116 -0.59 -20.31 12.90
C LEU A 116 0.75 -19.87 12.30
N GLY A 117 0.73 -19.30 11.10
CA GLY A 117 1.87 -18.71 10.42
C GLY A 117 1.69 -17.20 10.22
N ILE A 118 2.74 -16.41 10.49
CA ILE A 118 2.71 -14.96 10.40
C ILE A 118 3.94 -14.41 9.69
N VAL A 119 3.75 -13.66 8.60
CA VAL A 119 4.80 -12.86 7.97
C VAL A 119 5.03 -11.59 8.79
N THR A 120 5.74 -11.77 9.91
CA THR A 120 5.99 -10.76 10.95
C THR A 120 6.65 -9.49 10.42
N SER A 121 7.62 -9.61 9.52
CA SER A 121 8.30 -8.48 8.88
C SER A 121 7.34 -7.57 8.12
N ASN A 122 6.50 -8.16 7.26
CA ASN A 122 5.46 -7.44 6.53
C ASN A 122 4.42 -6.84 7.49
N LEU A 123 3.98 -7.61 8.48
CA LEU A 123 3.00 -7.16 9.47
C LEU A 123 3.49 -5.89 10.17
N VAL A 124 4.74 -5.88 10.65
CA VAL A 124 5.34 -4.71 11.31
C VAL A 124 5.45 -3.54 10.35
N ALA A 125 5.97 -3.75 9.14
CA ALA A 125 6.15 -2.69 8.16
C ALA A 125 4.82 -2.05 7.73
N ILE A 126 3.78 -2.85 7.51
CA ILE A 126 2.45 -2.37 7.13
C ILE A 126 1.76 -1.67 8.31
N CYS A 127 1.93 -2.16 9.55
CA CYS A 127 1.45 -1.48 10.74
C CYS A 127 2.07 -0.08 10.92
N ILE A 128 3.35 0.09 10.57
CA ILE A 128 3.99 1.42 10.55
C ILE A 128 3.25 2.33 9.56
N VAL A 129 2.96 1.86 8.34
CA VAL A 129 2.18 2.63 7.36
C VAL A 129 0.80 2.99 7.90
N ALA A 130 0.09 2.03 8.51
CA ALA A 130 -1.21 2.28 9.13
C ALA A 130 -1.15 3.40 10.18
N ALA A 131 -0.11 3.42 11.02
CA ALA A 131 0.08 4.47 12.03
C ALA A 131 0.23 5.87 11.41
N PHE A 132 0.94 6.00 10.29
CA PHE A 132 1.06 7.27 9.56
C PHE A 132 -0.27 7.71 8.92
N TRP A 133 -1.11 6.77 8.50
CA TRP A 133 -2.44 7.09 7.99
C TRP A 133 -3.42 7.46 9.11
N PHE A 134 -3.36 6.83 10.28
CA PHE A 134 -4.08 7.28 11.47
C PHE A 134 -3.63 8.69 11.89
N TRP A 135 -2.33 8.95 11.87
CA TRP A 135 -1.79 10.28 12.15
C TRP A 135 -2.30 11.33 11.15
N GLU A 136 -2.38 10.98 9.85
CA GLU A 136 -2.97 11.85 8.85
C GLU A 136 -4.48 12.06 9.06
N ALA A 137 -5.24 11.04 9.48
CA ALA A 137 -6.64 11.20 9.84
C ALA A 137 -6.87 12.16 11.02
N LEU A 138 -5.87 12.32 11.90
CA LEU A 138 -5.90 13.25 13.03
C LEU A 138 -5.45 14.67 12.65
N THR A 139 -4.43 14.80 11.79
CA THR A 139 -3.81 16.08 11.45
C THR A 139 -4.37 16.75 10.19
N GLN A 140 -5.00 15.97 9.31
CA GLN A 140 -5.63 16.41 8.06
C GLN A 140 -4.72 17.30 7.21
N LYS A 141 -3.45 16.91 7.04
CA LYS A 141 -2.48 17.68 6.24
C LYS A 141 -2.66 17.51 4.74
N ASN A 142 -3.42 16.51 4.31
CA ASN A 142 -3.83 16.37 2.92
C ASN A 142 -4.84 17.46 2.50
N ASP A 143 -4.52 18.18 1.43
CA ASP A 143 -5.39 19.15 0.78
C ASP A 143 -5.69 18.69 -0.66
N PHE A 144 -6.91 18.18 -0.84
CA PHE A 144 -7.46 17.69 -2.10
C PHE A 144 -8.30 18.74 -2.83
N THR A 145 -8.05 20.04 -2.60
CA THR A 145 -8.65 21.09 -3.42
C THR A 145 -8.20 20.94 -4.87
N ALA A 146 -9.14 20.99 -5.82
CA ALA A 146 -8.84 20.86 -7.24
C ALA A 146 -7.75 21.85 -7.70
N GLN A 147 -6.78 21.35 -8.45
CA GLN A 147 -5.71 22.13 -9.05
C GLN A 147 -5.54 21.74 -10.51
N LYS A 148 -5.14 22.71 -11.35
CA LYS A 148 -4.67 22.39 -12.70
C LYS A 148 -3.34 21.65 -12.58
N GLN A 149 -3.38 20.33 -12.73
CA GLN A 149 -2.18 19.51 -12.80
C GLN A 149 -1.65 19.47 -14.23
N PRO A 150 -0.33 19.52 -14.43
CA PRO A 150 0.25 19.32 -15.76
C PRO A 150 -0.08 17.91 -16.27
N ARG A 151 -0.34 17.78 -17.57
CA ARG A 151 -0.82 16.52 -18.20
C ARG A 151 0.10 15.33 -17.93
N TRP A 152 1.40 15.55 -17.78
CA TRP A 152 2.34 14.47 -17.51
C TRP A 152 2.03 13.75 -16.18
N LYS A 153 1.51 14.42 -15.14
CA LYS A 153 1.21 13.77 -13.84
C LYS A 153 0.09 12.72 -13.91
N TYR A 154 -0.68 12.67 -14.99
CA TYR A 154 -1.80 11.73 -15.13
C TYR A 154 -1.34 10.28 -15.39
N TRP A 155 -0.05 10.04 -15.65
CA TRP A 155 0.50 8.70 -15.88
C TRP A 155 0.23 7.72 -14.72
N VAL A 156 0.12 8.22 -13.48
CA VAL A 156 -0.12 7.37 -12.29
C VAL A 156 -1.52 6.74 -12.29
N ILE A 157 -2.48 7.36 -12.98
CA ILE A 157 -3.89 6.94 -12.98
C ILE A 157 -4.09 5.58 -13.67
N PRO A 158 -3.65 5.35 -14.93
CA PRO A 158 -3.82 4.04 -15.57
C PRO A 158 -3.06 2.93 -14.83
N PHE A 159 -1.91 3.22 -14.22
CA PHE A 159 -1.16 2.24 -13.43
C PHE A 159 -1.89 1.88 -12.13
N ALA A 160 -2.40 2.88 -11.39
CA ALA A 160 -3.21 2.64 -10.21
C ALA A 160 -4.51 1.89 -10.54
N PHE A 161 -5.15 2.23 -11.67
CA PHE A 161 -6.33 1.51 -12.16
C PHE A 161 -6.02 0.05 -12.47
N LEU A 162 -4.90 -0.23 -13.16
CA LEU A 162 -4.49 -1.60 -13.48
C LEU A 162 -4.26 -2.44 -12.22
N ALA A 163 -3.56 -1.89 -11.22
CA ALA A 163 -3.36 -2.55 -9.93
C ALA A 163 -4.68 -2.79 -9.20
N PHE A 164 -5.57 -1.79 -9.20
CA PHE A 164 -6.88 -1.89 -8.56
C PHE A 164 -7.79 -2.92 -9.23
N TRP A 165 -7.79 -2.98 -10.56
CA TRP A 165 -8.57 -3.97 -11.32
C TRP A 165 -8.04 -5.37 -11.07
N TYR A 166 -6.74 -5.56 -11.18
CA TYR A 166 -6.06 -6.85 -11.07
C TYR A 166 -6.66 -7.91 -12.01
N PRO A 167 -6.53 -7.71 -13.35
CA PRO A 167 -7.09 -8.61 -14.37
C PRO A 167 -6.29 -9.91 -14.51
N ALA A 168 -6.37 -10.78 -13.50
CA ALA A 168 -5.72 -12.09 -13.50
C ALA A 168 -6.72 -13.18 -13.13
N ASN A 169 -6.62 -14.33 -13.81
CA ASN A 169 -7.41 -15.49 -13.46
C ASN A 169 -7.02 -16.01 -12.06
N PRO A 170 -7.98 -16.25 -11.15
CA PRO A 170 -7.67 -16.60 -9.75
C PRO A 170 -7.05 -18.00 -9.58
N ASN A 171 -7.09 -18.85 -10.61
CA ASN A 171 -6.53 -20.20 -10.56
C ASN A 171 -5.19 -20.29 -11.29
N THR A 172 -5.06 -19.64 -12.44
CA THR A 172 -3.85 -19.75 -13.29
C THR A 172 -2.92 -18.56 -13.19
N TYR A 173 -3.35 -17.45 -12.58
CA TYR A 173 -2.66 -16.15 -12.57
C TYR A 173 -2.33 -15.60 -13.97
N MET A 174 -2.91 -16.17 -15.03
CA MET A 174 -2.77 -15.70 -16.41
C MET A 174 -3.64 -14.47 -16.68
N PRO A 175 -3.33 -13.68 -17.73
CA PRO A 175 -4.14 -12.53 -18.10
C PRO A 175 -5.60 -12.90 -18.34
N ASP A 176 -6.50 -12.24 -17.60
CA ASP A 176 -7.94 -12.38 -17.75
C ASP A 176 -8.60 -11.02 -17.49
N PHE A 177 -9.00 -10.35 -18.57
CA PHE A 177 -9.52 -8.99 -18.56
C PHE A 177 -11.03 -8.94 -18.32
N ASN A 178 -11.56 -9.84 -17.48
CA ASN A 178 -12.95 -9.81 -17.08
C ASN A 178 -13.25 -8.53 -16.26
N PRO A 179 -14.17 -7.65 -16.70
CA PRO A 179 -14.52 -6.44 -15.95
C PRO A 179 -15.11 -6.72 -14.57
N LEU A 180 -15.68 -7.92 -14.34
CA LEU A 180 -16.21 -8.32 -13.04
C LEU A 180 -15.16 -8.27 -11.93
N TYR A 181 -13.88 -8.46 -12.27
CA TYR A 181 -12.77 -8.37 -11.32
C TYR A 181 -12.57 -6.98 -10.69
N LEU A 182 -13.18 -5.93 -11.28
CA LEU A 182 -13.28 -4.62 -10.61
C LEU A 182 -14.06 -4.69 -9.30
N PHE A 183 -14.89 -5.71 -9.09
CA PHE A 183 -15.78 -5.83 -7.93
C PHE A 183 -15.64 -7.16 -7.18
N SER A 184 -15.14 -8.22 -7.82
CA SER A 184 -15.23 -9.58 -7.27
C SER A 184 -13.95 -10.14 -6.67
N ASN A 185 -12.77 -9.60 -6.99
CA ASN A 185 -11.50 -10.16 -6.50
C ASN A 185 -10.97 -9.49 -5.23
N ALA A 186 -10.00 -10.14 -4.58
CA ALA A 186 -9.42 -9.72 -3.31
C ALA A 186 -8.45 -8.51 -3.41
N ALA A 187 -8.19 -7.95 -4.61
CA ALA A 187 -7.18 -6.90 -4.78
C ALA A 187 -7.46 -5.64 -3.96
N GLY A 188 -8.73 -5.35 -3.63
CA GLY A 188 -9.09 -4.24 -2.73
C GLY A 188 -8.59 -4.42 -1.28
N LEU A 189 -8.15 -5.62 -0.94
CA LEU A 189 -7.60 -6.01 0.36
C LEU A 189 -6.10 -6.34 0.30
N PHE A 190 -5.45 -6.17 -0.85
CA PHE A 190 -4.02 -6.40 -0.99
C PHE A 190 -3.23 -5.11 -0.84
N PHE A 191 -2.22 -5.13 0.02
CA PHE A 191 -1.29 -4.00 0.19
C PHE A 191 -0.72 -3.54 -1.14
N CYS A 192 -0.27 -4.49 -1.97
CA CYS A 192 0.42 -4.21 -3.22
C CYS A 192 -0.47 -3.56 -4.28
N MET A 193 -1.78 -3.78 -4.20
CA MET A 193 -2.75 -3.31 -5.20
C MET A 193 -3.40 -1.99 -4.78
N MET A 194 -3.63 -1.79 -3.47
CA MET A 194 -4.22 -0.56 -2.95
C MET A 194 -3.21 0.55 -2.67
N THR A 195 -1.97 0.23 -2.30
CA THR A 195 -0.92 1.24 -2.09
C THR A 195 -0.65 2.11 -3.33
N PRO A 196 -0.55 1.58 -4.56
CA PRO A 196 -0.46 2.39 -5.78
C PRO A 196 -1.64 3.36 -5.94
N VAL A 197 -2.86 2.95 -5.56
CA VAL A 197 -4.05 3.80 -5.60
C VAL A 197 -3.93 4.96 -4.62
N TYR A 198 -3.56 4.69 -3.37
CA TYR A 198 -3.37 5.75 -2.37
C TYR A 198 -2.22 6.68 -2.74
N LEU A 199 -1.09 6.15 -3.20
CA LEU A 199 0.03 6.95 -3.65
C LEU A 199 -0.30 7.76 -4.92
N ALA A 200 -1.10 7.24 -5.84
CA ALA A 200 -1.57 8.01 -7.00
C ALA A 200 -2.39 9.23 -6.57
N ILE A 201 -3.29 9.07 -5.59
CA ILE A 201 -4.03 10.21 -5.02
C ILE A 201 -3.04 11.21 -4.40
N LEU A 202 -2.14 10.76 -3.52
CA LEU A 202 -1.23 11.68 -2.83
C LEU A 202 -0.27 12.40 -3.80
N THR A 203 0.25 11.70 -4.81
CA THR A 203 1.16 12.29 -5.80
C THR A 203 0.43 13.25 -6.76
N PHE A 204 -0.84 12.97 -7.07
CA PHE A 204 -1.66 13.89 -7.87
C PHE A 204 -1.89 15.23 -7.16
N TYR A 205 -2.07 15.20 -5.83
CA TYR A 205 -2.26 16.41 -5.01
C TYR A 205 -0.97 16.99 -4.40
N TYR A 206 0.19 16.37 -4.66
CA TYR A 206 1.49 16.91 -4.28
C TYR A 206 1.70 18.32 -4.88
N PRO A 207 2.21 19.31 -4.12
CA PRO A 207 2.89 19.17 -2.82
C PRO A 207 2.00 19.32 -1.57
N ARG A 208 0.67 19.47 -1.70
CA ARG A 208 -0.21 19.77 -0.56
C ARG A 208 -0.75 18.49 0.09
N VAL A 209 0.16 17.61 0.45
CA VAL A 209 -0.15 16.32 1.09
C VAL A 209 0.71 16.14 2.32
N ASN A 210 0.33 15.21 3.19
CA ASN A 210 1.16 14.81 4.31
C ASN A 210 2.44 14.13 3.79
N ILE A 211 3.52 14.89 3.72
CA ILE A 211 4.79 14.42 3.16
C ILE A 211 5.37 13.25 3.96
N ALA A 212 5.16 13.23 5.28
CA ALA A 212 5.62 12.13 6.12
C ALA A 212 4.88 10.82 5.77
N THR A 213 3.56 10.88 5.64
CA THR A 213 2.73 9.73 5.22
C THR A 213 3.07 9.29 3.79
N LEU A 214 3.21 10.22 2.84
CA LEU A 214 3.65 9.92 1.47
C LEU A 214 4.98 9.16 1.47
N ARG A 215 5.97 9.68 2.19
CA ARG A 215 7.32 9.13 2.23
C ARG A 215 7.37 7.74 2.84
N VAL A 216 6.76 7.53 4.00
CA VAL A 216 6.79 6.22 4.68
C VAL A 216 5.98 5.19 3.89
N THR A 217 4.80 5.56 3.38
CA THR A 217 3.97 4.67 2.56
C THR A 217 4.72 4.24 1.30
N SER A 218 5.31 5.20 0.58
CA SER A 218 6.08 4.90 -0.63
C SER A 218 7.34 4.07 -0.34
N PHE A 219 8.03 4.29 0.77
CA PHE A 219 9.21 3.50 1.11
C PHE A 219 8.88 2.04 1.45
N VAL A 220 7.86 1.80 2.28
CA VAL A 220 7.38 0.42 2.55
C VAL A 220 6.82 -0.21 1.28
N GLY A 221 6.13 0.58 0.45
CA GLY A 221 5.68 0.19 -0.89
C GLY A 221 6.83 -0.32 -1.76
N LEU A 222 7.96 0.39 -1.79
CA LEU A 222 9.17 0.00 -2.53
C LEU A 222 9.75 -1.33 -2.07
N ILE A 223 9.89 -1.52 -0.75
CA ILE A 223 10.44 -2.75 -0.17
C ILE A 223 9.58 -3.95 -0.59
N LEU A 224 8.26 -3.86 -0.39
CA LEU A 224 7.37 -4.96 -0.72
C LEU A 224 7.24 -5.16 -2.24
N ALA A 225 7.32 -4.09 -3.04
CA ALA A 225 7.37 -4.23 -4.49
C ALA A 225 8.63 -4.96 -4.95
N PHE A 226 9.78 -4.68 -4.36
CA PHE A 226 11.04 -5.34 -4.69
C PHE A 226 10.94 -6.85 -4.47
N TYR A 227 10.42 -7.29 -3.32
CA TYR A 227 10.20 -8.72 -3.06
C TYR A 227 9.22 -9.34 -4.06
N ASN A 228 8.12 -8.66 -4.39
CA ASN A 228 7.18 -9.16 -5.38
C ASN A 228 7.80 -9.26 -6.77
N ILE A 229 8.57 -8.28 -7.22
CA ILE A 229 9.27 -8.35 -8.52
C ILE A 229 10.26 -9.51 -8.54
N LEU A 230 11.01 -9.72 -7.46
CA LEU A 230 11.95 -10.84 -7.35
C LEU A 230 11.22 -12.19 -7.44
N VAL A 231 10.13 -12.37 -6.69
CA VAL A 231 9.34 -13.62 -6.73
C VAL A 231 8.74 -13.86 -8.12
N ASN A 232 8.08 -12.84 -8.68
CA ASN A 232 7.27 -13.01 -9.89
C ASN A 232 8.09 -13.07 -11.18
N PHE A 233 9.22 -12.37 -11.28
CA PHE A 233 10.04 -12.32 -12.50
C PHE A 233 11.34 -13.10 -12.42
N VAL A 234 11.84 -13.43 -11.23
CA VAL A 234 13.14 -14.11 -11.08
C VAL A 234 12.96 -15.53 -10.54
N MET A 235 12.15 -15.73 -9.49
CA MET A 235 11.98 -17.06 -8.91
C MET A 235 10.98 -17.93 -9.67
N PHE A 236 9.83 -17.38 -10.07
CA PHE A 236 8.76 -18.13 -10.74
C PHE A 236 8.22 -17.44 -12.01
N PRO A 237 9.08 -17.04 -12.97
CA PRO A 237 8.67 -16.29 -14.16
C PRO A 237 7.62 -17.01 -14.99
N ASP A 238 7.77 -18.32 -15.21
CA ASP A 238 6.88 -19.08 -16.11
C ASP A 238 5.42 -19.10 -15.62
N GLN A 239 5.21 -19.00 -14.31
CA GLN A 239 3.89 -19.07 -13.68
C GLN A 239 3.34 -17.68 -13.34
N LEU A 240 4.22 -16.74 -12.95
CA LEU A 240 3.82 -15.51 -12.28
C LEU A 240 4.19 -14.23 -13.05
N TRP A 241 4.71 -14.30 -14.28
CA TRP A 241 5.08 -13.12 -15.07
C TRP A 241 3.95 -12.07 -15.13
N TRP A 242 2.70 -12.51 -15.32
CA TRP A 242 1.56 -11.60 -15.39
C TRP A 242 1.25 -10.96 -14.03
N ASN A 243 1.30 -11.73 -12.95
CA ASN A 243 1.22 -11.18 -11.60
C ASN A 243 2.34 -10.16 -11.35
N GLY A 244 3.55 -10.41 -11.86
CA GLY A 244 4.66 -9.47 -11.84
C GLY A 244 4.34 -8.15 -12.56
N ILE A 245 3.70 -8.20 -13.74
CA ILE A 245 3.24 -7.01 -14.47
C ILE A 245 2.23 -6.22 -13.62
N LEU A 246 1.31 -6.90 -12.94
CA LEU A 246 0.33 -6.26 -12.07
C LEU A 246 0.95 -5.62 -10.80
N HIS A 247 2.22 -5.94 -10.49
CA HIS A 247 3.00 -5.29 -9.42
C HIS A 247 3.86 -4.11 -9.91
N ILE A 248 4.01 -3.89 -11.23
CA ILE A 248 4.72 -2.73 -11.78
C ILE A 248 4.16 -1.39 -11.27
N PRO A 249 2.83 -1.19 -11.13
CA PRO A 249 2.28 0.02 -10.53
C PRO A 249 2.82 0.32 -9.14
N LEU A 250 3.00 -0.70 -8.30
CA LEU A 250 3.53 -0.53 -6.95
C LEU A 250 4.96 -0.02 -6.98
N ILE A 251 5.86 -0.67 -7.73
CA ILE A 251 7.26 -0.23 -7.76
C ILE A 251 7.38 1.17 -8.39
N THR A 252 6.75 1.41 -9.54
CA THR A 252 6.90 2.67 -10.28
C THR A 252 6.32 3.87 -9.53
N ILE A 253 5.09 3.77 -9.03
CA ILE A 253 4.45 4.86 -8.27
C ILE A 253 5.15 5.06 -6.93
N SER A 254 5.63 3.99 -6.28
CA SER A 254 6.38 4.13 -5.03
C SER A 254 7.74 4.80 -5.23
N ILE A 255 8.50 4.50 -6.29
CA ILE A 255 9.76 5.21 -6.62
C ILE A 255 9.46 6.69 -6.80
N TYR A 256 8.46 7.00 -7.63
CA TYR A 256 8.08 8.37 -7.93
C TYR A 256 7.63 9.15 -6.69
N ALA A 257 6.73 8.58 -5.89
CA ALA A 257 6.24 9.17 -4.65
C ALA A 257 7.36 9.39 -3.63
N PHE A 258 8.27 8.42 -3.49
CA PHE A 258 9.39 8.51 -2.58
C PHE A 258 10.33 9.64 -3.00
N ALA A 259 10.70 9.72 -4.29
CA ALA A 259 11.52 10.80 -4.82
C ALA A 259 10.87 12.17 -4.62
N LEU A 260 9.58 12.32 -4.96
CA LEU A 260 8.81 13.56 -4.74
C LEU A 260 8.85 14.01 -3.28
N SER A 261 8.81 13.06 -2.34
CA SER A 261 8.80 13.36 -0.91
C SER A 261 10.08 14.07 -0.42
N PHE A 262 11.19 13.98 -1.15
CA PHE A 262 12.46 14.66 -0.81
C PHE A 262 12.70 15.95 -1.59
N LEU A 263 11.99 16.16 -2.70
CA LEU A 263 12.11 17.38 -3.47
C LEU A 263 11.82 18.57 -2.56
N LYS A 264 12.82 19.44 -2.41
CA LYS A 264 12.71 20.67 -1.64
C LYS A 264 11.78 21.58 -2.43
N MET A 265 10.72 22.05 -1.79
CA MET A 265 9.92 23.14 -2.35
C MET A 265 10.85 24.35 -2.48
N SER A 266 11.38 24.62 -3.68
CA SER A 266 11.59 26.00 -4.07
C SER A 266 10.23 26.66 -3.94
N ARG A 267 10.17 27.80 -3.24
CA ARG A 267 8.96 28.62 -3.20
C ARG A 267 8.42 28.68 -4.63
N VAL A 268 7.21 28.19 -4.84
CA VAL A 268 6.43 28.59 -6.00
C VAL A 268 6.41 30.10 -5.92
N GLU A 269 7.16 30.73 -6.81
CA GLU A 269 7.22 32.17 -6.96
C GLU A 269 5.77 32.65 -7.05
N THR A 270 5.41 33.53 -6.13
CA THR A 270 4.37 34.51 -6.35
C THR A 270 4.63 35.20 -7.68
N LYS A 271 3.88 34.82 -8.70
CA LYS A 271 3.48 35.67 -9.82
C LYS A 271 2.02 35.38 -10.14
#